data_AF-A0A7C9MRB4-F1
#
_entry.id   AF-A0A7C9MRB4-F1
#
_cell.length_a   1.000
_cell.length_b   1.000
_cell.length_c   1.000
_cell.angle_alpha   90.00
_cell.angle_beta   90.00
_cell.angle_gamma   90.00
#
_symmetry.space_group_name_H-M   'P 1'
#
loop_
_entity.id
_entity.type
_entity.pdbx_description
1 polymer ?
#
loop_
_entity_poly.entity_id
_entity_poly.type
_entity_poly.pdbx_seq_one_letter_code
_entity_poly.pdbx_strand_id
1 'polypeptide(L)'
;MTTPAKIDRLKQKKEEIEKQLAELEAREKNKTRKEDSRLKILIGAAILADTKTKPELATAIQKILDRAITAKRDRLFLQEKGWLPGQPETGNREEK
;
A
#
# COMPACT_ATOMS: atom_id res chain seq x y z
N MET A 1 -18.89 -37.28 34.50
CA MET A 1 -18.87 -36.72 33.12
C MET A 1 -18.17 -37.69 32.21
N THR A 2 -18.87 -38.23 31.21
CA THR A 2 -18.30 -39.16 30.22
C THR A 2 -17.35 -38.41 29.28
N THR A 3 -16.31 -39.10 28.81
CA THR A 3 -15.25 -38.56 27.93
C THR A 3 -15.80 -37.84 26.68
N PRO A 4 -16.88 -38.32 26.01
CA PRO A 4 -17.48 -37.62 24.87
C PRO A 4 -17.98 -36.21 25.19
N ALA A 5 -18.67 -36.03 26.32
CA ALA A 5 -19.21 -34.73 26.72
C ALA A 5 -18.11 -33.70 27.07
N LYS A 6 -16.93 -34.16 27.51
CA LYS A 6 -15.76 -33.28 27.68
C LYS A 6 -15.17 -32.86 26.33
N ILE A 7 -15.12 -33.77 25.36
CA ILE A 7 -14.62 -33.48 24.00
C ILE A 7 -15.50 -32.45 23.32
N ASP A 8 -16.82 -32.57 23.40
CA ASP A 8 -17.74 -31.62 22.74
C ASP A 8 -17.63 -30.22 23.33
N ARG A 9 -17.50 -30.11 24.66
CA ARG A 9 -17.25 -28.82 25.33
C ARG A 9 -15.92 -28.20 24.91
N LEU A 10 -14.88 -29.01 24.73
CA LEU A 10 -13.58 -28.52 24.27
C LEU A 10 -13.64 -28.06 22.81
N LYS A 11 -14.39 -28.75 21.95
CA LYS A 11 -14.62 -28.32 20.56
C LYS A 11 -15.37 -26.99 20.49
N GLN A 12 -16.45 -26.84 21.26
CA GLN A 12 -17.20 -25.57 21.35
C GLN A 12 -16.31 -24.41 21.81
N LYS A 13 -15.50 -24.63 22.86
CA LYS A 13 -14.52 -23.62 23.31
C LYS A 13 -13.48 -23.30 22.26
N LYS A 14 -13.00 -24.30 21.52
CA LYS A 14 -12.03 -24.10 20.44
C LYS A 14 -12.63 -23.22 19.34
N GLU A 15 -13.85 -23.50 18.89
CA GLU A 15 -14.53 -22.70 17.88
C GLU A 15 -14.78 -21.26 18.35
N GLU A 16 -15.12 -21.07 19.63
CA GLU A 16 -15.31 -19.75 20.20
C GLU A 16 -13.99 -18.95 20.25
N ILE A 17 -12.90 -19.59 20.68
CA ILE A 17 -11.56 -18.98 20.68
C ILE A 17 -11.11 -18.64 19.26
N GLU A 18 -11.33 -19.53 18.29
CA GLU A 18 -10.98 -19.29 16.88
C GLU A 18 -11.73 -18.07 16.32
N LYS A 19 -13.02 -17.92 16.65
CA LYS A 19 -13.80 -16.73 16.27
C LYS A 19 -13.24 -15.45 16.89
N GLN A 20 -12.92 -15.48 18.19
CA GLN A 20 -12.34 -14.33 18.89
C GLN A 20 -10.98 -13.93 18.31
N LEU A 21 -10.15 -14.93 17.97
CA LEU A 21 -8.84 -14.70 17.36
C LEU A 21 -8.99 -14.05 15.98
N ALA A 22 -9.87 -14.58 15.13
CA ALA A 22 -10.12 -14.02 13.81
C ALA A 22 -10.60 -12.56 13.88
N GLU A 23 -11.44 -12.22 14.87
CA GLU A 23 -11.89 -10.85 15.07
C GLU A 23 -10.75 -9.92 15.50
N LEU A 24 -9.91 -10.34 16.44
CA LEU A 24 -8.75 -9.56 16.90
C LEU A 24 -7.74 -9.35 15.76
N GLU A 25 -7.44 -10.40 14.98
CA GLU A 25 -6.56 -10.30 13.82
C GLU A 25 -7.10 -9.33 12.76
N ALA A 26 -8.42 -9.37 12.50
CA ALA A 26 -9.06 -8.43 11.58
C ALA A 26 -8.96 -6.98 12.09
N ARG A 27 -9.16 -6.75 13.40
CA ARG A 27 -9.03 -5.44 14.04
C ARG A 27 -7.59 -4.91 13.93
N GLU A 28 -6.59 -5.73 14.26
CA GLU A 28 -5.17 -5.35 14.15
C GLU A 28 -4.78 -5.06 12.70
N LYS A 29 -5.17 -5.91 11.75
CA LYS A 29 -4.91 -5.67 10.32
C LYS A 29 -5.52 -4.34 9.85
N ASN A 30 -6.72 -4.00 10.30
CA ASN A 30 -7.36 -2.73 9.98
C ASN A 30 -6.65 -1.54 10.63
N LYS A 31 -6.18 -1.69 11.87
CA LYS A 31 -5.39 -0.67 12.57
C LYS A 31 -4.08 -0.41 11.83
N THR A 32 -3.32 -1.45 11.53
CA THR A 32 -2.04 -1.34 10.79
C THR A 32 -2.23 -0.67 9.43
N ARG A 33 -3.29 -1.02 8.69
CA ARG A 33 -3.61 -0.37 7.40
C ARG A 33 -3.90 1.13 7.55
N LYS A 34 -4.63 1.52 8.61
CA LYS A 34 -4.93 2.93 8.91
C LYS A 34 -3.67 3.69 9.29
N GLU A 35 -2.82 3.11 10.12
CA GLU A 35 -1.54 3.69 10.53
C GLU A 35 -0.59 3.88 9.35
N ASP A 36 -0.43 2.85 8.50
CA ASP A 36 0.38 2.92 7.27
C ASP A 36 -0.16 3.98 6.30
N SER A 37 -1.48 4.05 6.11
CA SER A 37 -2.11 5.09 5.27
C SER A 37 -1.84 6.48 5.84
N ARG A 38 -1.96 6.66 7.16
CA ARG A 38 -1.69 7.94 7.83
C ARG A 38 -0.22 8.33 7.68
N LEU A 39 0.70 7.39 7.84
CA LEU A 39 2.14 7.63 7.68
C LEU A 39 2.47 8.12 6.27
N LYS A 40 1.94 7.45 5.24
CA LYS A 40 2.11 7.84 3.83
C LYS A 40 1.58 9.25 3.55
N ILE A 41 0.42 9.60 4.09
CA ILE A 41 -0.17 10.93 3.94
C ILE A 41 0.70 11.99 4.62
N LEU A 42 1.10 11.78 5.88
CA LEU A 42 1.86 12.78 6.65
C LEU A 42 3.25 13.02 6.05
N ILE A 43 4.00 11.94 5.76
CA ILE A 43 5.33 12.05 5.15
C ILE A 43 5.21 12.64 3.74
N GLY A 44 4.28 12.13 2.94
CA GLY A 44 4.07 12.62 1.58
C GLY A 44 3.73 14.11 1.53
N ALA A 45 2.80 14.57 2.39
CA ALA A 45 2.43 15.98 2.47
C ALA A 45 3.62 16.87 2.89
N ALA A 46 4.40 16.45 3.88
CA ALA A 46 5.57 17.19 4.34
C ALA A 46 6.64 17.32 3.24
N ILE A 47 6.96 16.21 2.57
CA ILE A 47 7.94 16.20 1.48
C ILE A 47 7.45 17.04 0.29
N LEU A 48 6.18 16.90 -0.12
CA LEU A 48 5.60 17.70 -1.21
C LEU A 48 5.56 19.21 -0.90
N ALA A 49 5.53 19.59 0.38
CA ALA A 49 5.67 20.99 0.77
C ALA A 49 7.12 21.46 0.64
N ASP A 50 8.08 20.63 1.06
CA ASP A 50 9.51 20.96 1.05
C ASP A 50 10.08 21.05 -0.38
N THR A 51 9.54 20.30 -1.34
CA THR A 51 9.92 20.43 -2.76
C THR A 51 9.63 21.79 -3.37
N LYS A 52 8.72 22.58 -2.78
CA LYS A 52 8.41 23.94 -3.25
C LYS A 52 9.52 24.93 -2.95
N THR A 53 10.32 24.68 -1.92
CA THR A 53 11.44 25.54 -1.51
C THR A 53 12.80 24.95 -1.88
N LYS A 54 12.87 23.63 -2.15
CA LYS A 54 14.10 22.89 -2.48
C LYS A 54 13.98 22.13 -3.82
N PRO A 55 14.35 22.74 -4.95
CA PRO A 55 14.26 22.13 -6.28
C PRO A 55 15.11 20.84 -6.44
N GLU A 56 16.22 20.75 -5.73
CA GLU A 56 17.09 19.57 -5.69
C GLU A 56 16.38 18.35 -5.11
N LEU A 57 15.54 18.57 -4.09
CA LEU A 57 14.73 17.52 -3.47
C LEU A 57 13.65 17.03 -4.45
N ALA A 58 13.00 17.96 -5.17
CA ALA A 58 12.03 17.60 -6.20
C ALA A 58 12.66 16.69 -7.26
N THR A 59 13.84 17.06 -7.74
CA THR A 59 14.60 16.27 -8.73
C THR A 59 14.99 14.89 -8.19
N ALA A 60 15.41 14.78 -6.93
CA ALA A 60 15.71 13.50 -6.30
C ALA A 60 14.47 12.60 -6.23
N ILE A 61 13.32 13.16 -5.88
CA ILE A 61 12.04 12.43 -5.81
C ILE A 61 11.60 11.96 -7.20
N GLN A 62 11.72 12.78 -8.24
CA GLN A 62 11.39 12.37 -9.61
C GLN A 62 12.19 11.12 -10.04
N LYS A 63 13.49 11.06 -9.72
CA LYS A 63 14.33 9.86 -10.00
C LYS A 63 13.85 8.63 -9.23
N ILE A 64 13.42 8.81 -7.98
CA ILE A 64 12.87 7.70 -7.17
C ILE A 64 11.55 7.22 -7.78
N LEU A 65 10.66 8.15 -8.16
CA LEU A 65 9.36 7.83 -8.76
C LEU A 65 9.52 7.08 -10.09
N ASP A 66 10.46 7.50 -10.94
CA ASP A 66 10.69 6.86 -12.24
C ASP A 66 11.14 5.40 -12.10
N ARG A 67 11.96 5.11 -11.07
CA ARG A 67 12.40 3.76 -10.73
C ARG A 67 11.31 2.93 -10.05
N ALA A 68 10.56 3.52 -9.10
CA ALA A 68 9.69 2.78 -8.19
C ALA A 68 8.29 2.53 -8.76
N ILE A 69 7.78 3.42 -9.60
CA ILE A 69 6.40 3.35 -10.12
C ILE A 69 6.42 2.76 -11.53
N THR A 70 6.07 1.48 -11.63
CA THR A 70 6.08 0.74 -12.90
C THR A 70 4.69 0.60 -13.52
N ALA A 71 3.62 0.70 -12.72
CA ALA A 71 2.25 0.57 -13.19
C ALA A 71 1.88 1.71 -14.16
N LYS A 72 1.44 1.36 -15.37
CA LYS A 72 1.10 2.33 -16.43
C LYS A 72 0.13 3.41 -15.97
N ARG A 73 -0.93 3.02 -15.26
CA ARG A 73 -1.95 3.95 -14.74
C ARG A 73 -1.33 5.04 -13.85
N ASP A 74 -0.48 4.62 -12.93
CA ASP A 74 0.10 5.52 -11.93
C ASP A 74 1.22 6.37 -12.55
N ARG A 75 1.96 5.83 -13.53
CA ARG A 75 2.91 6.62 -14.33
C ARG A 75 2.23 7.72 -15.14
N LEU A 76 1.13 7.41 -15.82
CA LEU A 76 0.34 8.40 -16.57
C LEU A 76 -0.17 9.51 -15.64
N PHE A 77 -0.68 9.14 -14.46
CA PHE A 77 -1.10 10.12 -13.46
C PHE A 77 0.06 11.04 -13.03
N LEU A 78 1.24 10.49 -12.77
CA LEU A 78 2.41 11.28 -12.37
C LEU A 78 2.95 12.16 -13.51
N GLN A 79 2.83 11.72 -14.77
CA GLN A 79 3.17 12.54 -15.94
C GLN A 79 2.23 13.73 -16.08
N GLU A 80 0.92 13.50 -15.96
CA GLU A 80 -0.10 14.57 -15.96
C GLU A 80 0.17 15.60 -14.85
N LYS A 81 0.64 15.14 -13.69
CA LYS A 81 1.00 16.01 -12.56
C LYS A 81 2.42 16.59 -12.63
N GLY A 82 3.16 16.34 -13.71
CA GLY A 82 4.50 16.91 -13.93
C GLY A 82 5.62 16.30 -13.07
N TRP A 83 5.39 15.14 -12.46
CA TRP A 83 6.37 14.43 -11.62
C TRP A 83 7.22 13.41 -12.38
N LEU A 84 6.79 12.99 -13.58
CA LEU A 84 7.57 12.11 -14.44
C LEU A 84 7.62 12.66 -15.86
N PRO A 85 8.72 12.42 -16.59
CA PRO A 85 8.75 12.72 -18.02
C PRO A 85 7.72 11.86 -18.77
N GLY A 86 7.06 12.45 -19.77
CA GLY A 86 6.23 11.71 -20.71
C GLY A 86 7.04 10.56 -21.31
N GLN A 87 6.46 9.36 -21.38
CA GLN A 87 7.18 8.26 -22.02
C GLN A 87 7.35 8.62 -23.49
N PRO A 88 8.56 8.47 -24.08
CA PRO A 88 8.67 8.51 -25.52
C PRO A 88 7.78 7.38 -26.06
N GLU A 89 6.89 7.72 -26.98
CA GLU A 89 6.15 6.74 -27.76
C GLU A 89 7.19 5.77 -28.34
N THR A 90 7.29 4.56 -27.80
CA THR A 90 8.15 3.54 -28.39
C THR A 90 7.61 3.28 -29.78
N GLY A 91 8.34 3.77 -30.79
CA GLY A 91 8.01 3.68 -32.19
C GLY A 91 7.55 2.27 -32.54
N ASN A 92 6.35 2.21 -33.07
CA ASN A 92 5.80 0.99 -33.63
C ASN A 92 6.74 0.53 -34.75
N ARG A 93 7.13 -0.74 -34.70
CA ARG A 93 8.00 -1.40 -35.68
C ARG A 93 7.54 -1.07 -37.10
N GLU A 94 8.47 -0.56 -37.90
CA GLU A 94 8.35 -0.58 -39.35
C GLU A 94 8.31 -2.04 -39.80
N GLU A 95 7.10 -2.56 -40.06
CA GLU A 95 6.90 -3.66 -40.99
C GLU A 95 6.47 -3.05 -42.33
N LYS A 96 7.43 -3.00 -43.26
CA LYS A 96 7.18 -3.04 -44.71
C LYS A 96 8.30 -3.82 -45.38
#